data_AF-A0A835I6F8-F1
#
_entry.id   AF-A0A835I6F8-F1
#
_cell.length_a   1.000
_cell.length_b   1.000
_cell.length_c   1.000
_cell.angle_alpha   90.00
_cell.angle_beta   90.00
_cell.angle_gamma   90.00
#
_symmetry.space_group_name_H-M   'P 1'
#
loop_
_entity.id
_entity.type
_entity.pdbx_description
1 polymer ?
#
loop_
_entity_poly.entity_id
_entity_poly.type
_entity_poly.pdbx_seq_one_letter_code
_entity_poly.pdbx_strand_id
1 'polypeptide(L)'
;MDPTKPEEHYFITSWNLPLTLHQTLYYYGSMEIHNFDPCTDNYANAYLNLPEVQKAFHANLTKWYSCSGLGWHDSPTTILPTIKQLMASNISVCIYRQVQNFVQIEVHFEP
;
A
#
# COMPACT_ATOMS: atom_id res chain seq x y z
N MET A 1 10.42 25.79 10.34
CA MET A 1 11.71 25.08 10.38
C MET A 1 12.33 25.39 11.72
N ASP A 2 12.30 24.42 12.62
CA ASP A 2 12.80 24.55 13.99
C ASP A 2 14.21 23.95 14.07
N PRO A 3 15.24 24.70 14.47
CA PRO A 3 16.63 24.27 14.49
C PRO A 3 17.02 23.37 15.68
N THR A 4 16.07 22.98 16.54
CA THR A 4 16.38 22.22 17.78
C THR A 4 16.00 20.74 17.74
N LYS A 5 15.45 20.23 16.64
CA LYS A 5 15.16 18.80 16.52
C LYS A 5 16.37 18.07 15.93
N PRO A 6 16.99 17.10 16.64
CA PRO A 6 18.01 16.26 16.04
C PRO A 6 17.39 15.58 14.82
N GLU A 7 18.07 15.71 13.68
CA GLU A 7 17.68 15.04 12.45
C GLU A 7 17.75 13.53 12.70
N GLU A 8 16.61 12.87 12.86
CA GLU A 8 16.55 11.41 12.83
C GLU A 8 16.83 11.02 11.37
N HIS A 9 18.09 10.72 11.07
CA HIS A 9 18.53 10.23 9.77
C HIS A 9 17.88 8.88 9.51
N TYR A 10 16.75 8.89 8.79
CA TYR A 10 16.18 7.69 8.21
C TYR A 10 17.08 7.31 7.02
N PHE A 11 18.01 6.38 7.23
CA PHE A 11 18.78 5.85 6.12
C PHE A 11 17.88 4.92 5.31
N ILE A 12 17.36 5.42 4.19
CA ILE A 12 16.89 4.55 3.12
C ILE A 12 18.15 3.95 2.51
N THR A 13 18.56 2.76 2.97
CA THR A 13 19.63 2.01 2.31
C THR A 13 19.08 1.47 1.00
N SER A 14 19.02 2.34 -0.02
CA SER A 14 19.10 1.88 -1.40
C SER A 14 20.43 1.13 -1.48
N TRP A 15 20.37 -0.19 -1.57
CA TRP A 15 21.56 -1.00 -1.83
C TRP A 15 22.35 -0.35 -2.97
N ASN A 16 23.60 0.04 -2.72
CA ASN A 16 24.51 0.57 -3.74
C ASN A 16 24.84 -0.58 -4.71
N LEU A 17 23.93 -0.85 -5.64
CA LEU A 17 24.11 -1.87 -6.65
C LEU A 17 24.97 -1.30 -7.79
N PRO A 18 25.93 -2.09 -8.35
CA PRO A 18 26.67 -1.71 -9.55
C PRO A 18 25.72 -1.30 -10.68
N LEU A 19 26.10 -0.30 -11.48
CA LEU A 19 25.29 0.26 -12.58
C LEU A 19 24.75 -0.81 -13.55
N THR A 20 25.47 -1.92 -13.71
CA THR A 20 25.06 -3.07 -14.53
C THR A 20 23.85 -3.82 -13.96
N LEU A 21 23.73 -3.93 -12.63
CA LEU A 21 22.56 -4.48 -11.94
C LEU A 21 21.39 -3.50 -11.95
N HIS A 22 21.66 -2.19 -11.90
CA HIS A 22 20.61 -1.17 -12.06
C HIS A 22 19.92 -1.27 -13.42
N GLN A 23 20.68 -1.46 -14.50
CA GLN A 23 20.15 -1.54 -15.87
C GLN A 23 19.38 -2.84 -16.14
N THR A 24 19.82 -3.96 -15.56
CA THR A 24 19.13 -5.25 -15.67
C THR A 24 17.87 -5.32 -14.80
N LEU A 25 17.88 -4.75 -13.60
CA LEU A 25 16.68 -4.65 -12.76
C LEU A 25 15.65 -3.67 -13.32
N TYR A 26 16.06 -2.60 -13.99
CA TYR A 26 15.18 -1.71 -14.76
C TYR A 26 14.50 -2.47 -15.92
N TYR A 27 15.26 -3.33 -16.63
CA TYR A 27 14.75 -4.16 -17.72
C TYR A 27 13.82 -5.30 -17.26
N TYR A 28 14.08 -5.90 -16.09
CA TYR A 28 13.16 -6.86 -15.44
C TYR A 28 11.95 -6.17 -14.79
N GLY A 29 12.08 -4.91 -14.37
CA GLY A 29 10.98 -4.05 -13.91
C GLY A 29 10.04 -3.61 -15.03
N SER A 30 10.52 -3.59 -16.27
CA SER A 30 9.71 -3.46 -17.49
C SER A 30 9.14 -4.79 -18.00
N MET A 31 8.88 -5.76 -17.11
CA MET A 31 7.84 -6.75 -17.39
C MET A 31 6.55 -5.96 -17.57
N GLU A 32 6.23 -5.62 -18.82
CA GLU A 32 4.95 -5.06 -19.21
C GLU A 32 3.86 -5.86 -18.49
N ILE A 33 3.04 -5.17 -17.70
CA ILE A 33 1.91 -5.78 -17.02
C ILE A 33 0.85 -6.03 -18.09
N HIS A 34 1.12 -6.98 -18.98
CA HIS A 34 0.30 -7.33 -20.14
C HIS A 34 -1.08 -7.88 -19.74
N ASN A 35 -1.28 -8.14 -18.45
CA ASN A 35 -2.50 -8.72 -17.88
C ASN A 35 -3.22 -7.79 -16.89
N PHE A 36 -2.84 -6.50 -16.80
CA PHE A 36 -3.62 -5.55 -16.01
C PHE A 36 -4.80 -5.06 -16.84
N ASP A 37 -6.00 -5.48 -16.44
CA ASP A 37 -7.24 -4.97 -17.02
C ASP A 37 -7.73 -3.77 -16.17
N PRO A 38 -7.68 -2.53 -16.69
CA PRO A 38 -8.17 -1.36 -15.99
C PRO A 38 -9.70 -1.39 -15.76
N CYS A 39 -10.43 -2.30 -16.43
CA CYS A 39 -11.88 -2.47 -16.29
C CYS A 39 -12.27 -3.46 -15.19
N THR A 40 -11.32 -3.99 -14.41
CA THR A 40 -11.58 -5.02 -13.39
C THR A 40 -12.72 -4.64 -12.43
N ASP A 41 -12.80 -3.38 -12.02
CA ASP A 41 -13.85 -2.87 -11.14
C ASP A 41 -15.26 -2.99 -11.75
N ASN A 42 -15.39 -2.90 -13.08
CA ASN A 42 -16.67 -3.03 -13.77
C ASN A 42 -17.21 -4.46 -13.65
N TYR A 43 -16.33 -5.47 -13.79
CA TYR A 43 -16.70 -6.87 -13.68
C TYR A 43 -17.13 -7.20 -12.24
N ALA A 44 -16.37 -6.73 -11.25
CA ALA A 44 -16.71 -6.91 -9.84
C ALA A 44 -18.07 -6.26 -9.51
N ASN A 45 -18.29 -5.02 -9.97
CA ASN A 45 -19.54 -4.32 -9.75
C ASN A 45 -20.74 -5.01 -10.40
N ALA A 46 -20.60 -5.52 -11.62
CA ALA A 46 -21.67 -6.26 -12.30
C ALA A 46 -22.02 -7.56 -11.55
N TYR A 47 -21.00 -8.35 -11.18
CA TYR A 47 -21.18 -9.63 -10.49
C TYR A 47 -21.82 -9.46 -9.10
N LEU A 48 -21.35 -8.50 -8.31
CA LEU A 48 -21.85 -8.26 -6.94
C LEU A 48 -23.26 -7.67 -6.90
N ASN A 49 -23.80 -7.22 -8.03
CA ASN A 49 -25.18 -6.74 -8.15
C ASN A 49 -26.16 -7.82 -8.67
N LEU A 50 -25.70 -9.05 -8.91
CA LEU A 50 -26.58 -10.18 -9.24
C LEU A 50 -27.33 -10.67 -7.99
N PRO A 51 -28.67 -10.80 -8.02
CA PRO A 51 -29.44 -11.22 -6.84
C PRO A 51 -29.05 -12.60 -6.30
N GLU A 52 -28.69 -13.53 -7.18
CA GLU A 52 -28.22 -14.87 -6.82
C GLU A 52 -26.87 -14.84 -6.09
N VAL A 53 -25.96 -13.95 -6.51
CA VAL A 53 -24.67 -13.75 -5.86
C VAL A 53 -24.86 -13.13 -4.48
N GLN A 54 -25.71 -12.10 -4.38
CA GLN A 54 -26.01 -11.47 -3.08
C GLN A 54 -26.68 -12.45 -2.11
N LYS A 55 -27.59 -13.31 -2.59
CA LYS A 55 -28.18 -14.40 -1.77
C LYS A 55 -27.14 -15.41 -1.32
N ALA A 56 -26.23 -15.82 -2.21
CA ALA A 56 -25.16 -16.76 -1.88
C ALA A 56 -24.20 -16.22 -0.81
N PHE A 57 -23.99 -14.90 -0.75
CA PHE A 57 -23.22 -14.23 0.31
C PHE A 57 -24.05 -13.88 1.55
N HIS A 58 -25.34 -14.22 1.58
CA HIS A 58 -26.27 -13.82 2.63
C HIS A 58 -26.31 -12.29 2.83
N ALA A 59 -26.14 -11.52 1.75
CA ALA A 59 -26.24 -10.07 1.74
C ALA A 59 -27.67 -9.59 1.44
N ASN A 60 -28.01 -8.37 1.88
CA ASN A 60 -29.27 -7.74 1.51
C ASN A 60 -29.31 -7.42 0.01
N LEU A 61 -30.49 -7.63 -0.62
CA LEU A 61 -30.72 -7.36 -2.03
C LEU A 61 -30.79 -5.86 -2.32
N THR A 62 -29.62 -5.21 -2.37
CA THR A 62 -29.45 -3.77 -2.55
C THR A 62 -28.43 -3.49 -3.63
N LYS A 63 -28.45 -2.28 -4.19
CA LYS A 63 -27.45 -1.89 -5.17
C LYS A 63 -26.09 -1.74 -4.49
N TRP A 64 -25.14 -2.58 -4.90
CA TRP A 64 -23.77 -2.58 -4.39
C TRP A 64 -22.92 -1.53 -5.12
N TYR A 65 -22.01 -0.90 -4.39
CA TYR A 65 -20.97 0.01 -4.89
C TYR A 65 -19.66 -0.28 -4.16
N SER A 66 -18.52 -0.13 -4.86
CA SER A 66 -17.19 -0.38 -4.29
C SER A 66 -16.79 0.65 -3.23
N CYS A 67 -17.16 1.91 -3.44
CA CYS A 67 -16.89 3.02 -2.54
C CYS A 67 -18.14 3.86 -2.32
N SER A 68 -18.25 4.45 -1.13
CA SER A 68 -19.28 5.44 -0.81
C SER A 68 -18.63 6.80 -0.56
N GLY A 69 -19.17 7.86 -1.17
CA GLY A 69 -18.71 9.24 -0.95
C GLY A 69 -19.17 9.78 0.40
N LEU A 70 -18.49 9.38 1.48
CA LEU A 70 -18.75 9.89 2.82
C LEU A 70 -17.89 11.13 3.09
N GLY A 71 -18.46 12.15 3.73
CA GLY A 71 -17.74 13.37 4.13
C GLY A 71 -16.87 13.14 5.36
N TRP A 72 -15.73 12.47 5.18
CA TRP A 72 -14.81 12.16 6.27
C TRP A 72 -13.97 13.38 6.67
N HIS A 73 -13.88 13.67 7.98
CA HIS A 73 -13.16 14.85 8.51
C HIS A 73 -11.96 14.52 9.41
N ASP A 74 -11.94 13.35 10.06
CA ASP A 74 -10.91 13.00 11.03
C ASP A 74 -9.67 12.39 10.35
N SER A 75 -8.71 13.22 9.95
CA SER A 75 -7.49 12.79 9.26
C SER A 75 -6.24 13.42 9.87
N PRO A 76 -5.62 12.80 10.90
CA PRO A 76 -4.38 13.33 11.48
C PRO A 76 -3.24 13.37 10.45
N THR A 77 -2.32 14.31 10.61
CA THR A 77 -1.20 14.52 9.67
C THR A 77 -0.20 13.35 9.65
N THR A 78 -0.16 12.51 10.70
CA THR A 78 0.76 11.38 10.80
C THR A 78 0.22 10.28 11.72
N ILE A 79 0.61 9.03 11.44
CA ILE A 79 0.35 7.85 12.28
C ILE A 79 1.59 7.35 13.03
N LEU A 80 2.72 8.06 12.94
CA LEU A 80 3.99 7.64 13.54
C LEU A 80 3.92 7.37 15.05
N PRO A 81 3.22 8.17 15.89
CA PRO A 81 3.07 7.87 17.31
C PRO A 81 2.43 6.51 17.57
N THR A 82 1.41 6.15 16.79
CA THR A 82 0.70 4.87 16.89
C THR A 82 1.61 3.71 16.53
N ILE A 83 2.41 3.84 15.47
CA ILE A 83 3.37 2.80 15.06
C ILE A 83 4.39 2.55 16.18
N LYS A 84 4.96 3.62 16.77
CA LYS A 84 5.90 3.51 17.90
C LYS A 84 5.28 2.78 19.10
N GLN A 85 4.02 3.04 19.40
CA GLN A 85 3.30 2.37 20.49
C GLN A 85 3.09 0.86 20.24
N LEU A 86 2.74 0.48 19.01
CA LEU A 86 2.58 -0.93 18.63
C LEU A 86 3.90 -1.70 18.78
N MET A 87 4.99 -1.10 18.29
CA MET A 87 6.33 -1.70 18.41
C MET A 87 6.77 -1.84 19.87
N ALA A 88 6.53 -0.83 20.72
CA ALA A 88 6.83 -0.91 22.16
C ALA A 88 6.02 -1.99 22.89
N SER A 89 4.87 -2.37 22.32
CA SER A 89 4.00 -3.46 22.81
C SER A 89 4.38 -4.83 22.23
N ASN A 90 5.55 -4.94 21.57
CA ASN A 90 6.04 -6.15 20.93
C ASN A 90 5.16 -6.66 19.77
N ILE A 91 4.46 -5.75 19.08
CA ILE A 91 3.71 -6.04 17.85
C ILE A 91 4.59 -5.67 16.66
N SER A 92 4.90 -6.64 15.80
CA SER A 92 5.64 -6.39 14.57
C SER A 92 4.77 -5.66 13.54
N VAL A 93 5.25 -4.54 13.03
CA VAL A 93 4.56 -3.71 12.03
C VAL A 93 5.27 -3.87 10.68
N CYS A 94 4.55 -4.33 9.65
CA CYS A 94 5.06 -4.42 8.28
C CYS A 94 4.41 -3.34 7.41
N ILE A 95 5.24 -2.51 6.75
CA ILE A 95 4.79 -1.48 5.82
C ILE A 95 5.35 -1.83 4.44
N TYR A 96 4.45 -2.08 3.48
CA TYR A 96 4.82 -2.42 2.11
C TYR A 96 4.46 -1.29 1.15
N ARG A 97 5.32 -1.06 0.14
CA ARG A 97 5.07 -0.14 -0.96
C ARG A 97 5.35 -0.85 -2.28
N GLN A 98 4.38 -0.82 -3.19
CA GLN A 98 4.63 -1.19 -4.57
C GLN A 98 5.40 -0.05 -5.25
N VAL A 99 6.64 -0.33 -5.64
CA VAL A 99 7.45 0.55 -6.49
C VAL A 99 7.44 -0.10 -7.86
N GLN A 100 7.05 0.62 -8.93
CA GLN A 100 7.01 0.09 -10.29
C GLN A 100 8.38 -0.37 -10.82
N ASN A 101 9.45 -0.12 -10.06
CA ASN A 101 10.70 -0.87 -10.12
C ASN A 101 10.94 -1.42 -8.71
N PHE A 102 11.07 -2.75 -8.57
CA PHE A 102 11.14 -3.45 -7.29
C PHE A 102 12.16 -2.81 -6.33
N VAL A 103 11.67 -2.14 -5.28
CA VAL A 103 12.46 -1.77 -4.10
C VAL A 103 11.69 -2.29 -2.91
N GLN A 104 12.12 -3.44 -2.38
CA GLN A 104 11.70 -3.91 -1.06
C GLN A 104 12.19 -2.88 -0.04
N ILE A 105 11.25 -2.17 0.57
CA ILE A 105 11.55 -1.29 1.70
C ILE A 105 11.51 -2.16 2.95
N GLU A 106 12.65 -2.73 3.34
CA GLU A 106 12.82 -3.20 4.70
C GLU A 106 13.06 -2.00 5.58
N VAL A 107 12.07 -1.64 6.39
CA VAL A 107 12.23 -0.60 7.39
C VAL A 107 12.82 -1.25 8.65
N HIS A 108 14.15 -1.22 8.75
CA HIS A 108 14.85 -1.62 9.97
C HIS A 108 14.87 -0.42 10.93
N PHE A 109 14.05 -0.47 11.98
CA PHE A 109 14.11 0.49 13.08
C PHE A 109 14.95 -0.13 14.20
N GLU A 110 16.23 0.21 14.22
CA GLU A 110 17.12 -0.10 15.34
C GLU A 110 16.89 0.93 16.46
N PRO A 111 16.93 0.53 17.75
CA PRO A 111 16.68 1.42 18.88
C PRO A 111 17.70 2.55 19.03
#